data_AF-A0A6G0WMK5-F1
#
_entry.id   AF-A0A6G0WMK5-F1
#
_cell.length_a   1.000
_cell.length_b   1.000
_cell.length_c   1.000
_cell.angle_alpha   90.00
_cell.angle_beta   90.00
_cell.angle_gamma   90.00
#
_symmetry.space_group_name_H-M   'P 1'
#
loop_
_entity.id
_entity.type
_entity.pdbx_description
1 polymer ?
#
loop_
_entity_poly.entity_id
_entity_poly.type
_entity_poly.pdbx_seq_one_letter_code
_entity_poly.pdbx_strand_id
1 'polypeptide(L)'
;MEEREKARAQAIVDTIQREGSQTHIHTLRAQIAILKREKEVLRKEANRYMAERDDLLRVLPVVTSISDKKSAKQPPRVNVADLFDPGDNAKEINMLQLMLASHGKTLKGIYQLLTLQAATGTAKTSALPFPAFFAFAADCGFVAAISMHTIESIVFKVAKEDGRKTSLRSPFDEKPTSLSFSHFCECLIRIAHVLYKTELPQLTKRFACLIENDLAVFEKNRKGSKDDEESPPTPLGSAPSLGRSDYAFLSKR
;
A
#
# COMPACT_ATOMS: atom_id res chain seq x y z
N MET A 1 -88.30 -14.90 -30.12
CA MET A 1 -87.71 -14.83 -28.76
C MET A 1 -86.18 -14.93 -28.84
N GLU A 2 -85.63 -15.81 -29.69
CA GLU A 2 -84.17 -16.07 -29.85
C GLU A 2 -83.30 -14.88 -30.32
N GLU A 3 -83.77 -13.98 -31.19
CA GLU A 3 -82.94 -12.85 -31.66
C GLU A 3 -82.60 -11.86 -30.55
N ARG A 4 -83.53 -11.67 -29.60
CA ARG A 4 -83.32 -10.77 -28.45
C ARG A 4 -82.29 -11.34 -27.47
N GLU A 5 -82.24 -12.67 -27.37
CA GLU A 5 -81.26 -13.39 -26.57
C GLU A 5 -79.87 -13.36 -27.21
N LYS A 6 -79.78 -13.55 -28.53
CA LYS A 6 -78.52 -13.39 -29.29
C LYS A 6 -77.96 -11.97 -29.18
N ALA A 7 -78.81 -10.95 -29.29
CA ALA A 7 -78.38 -9.55 -29.13
C ALA A 7 -77.88 -9.26 -27.70
N ARG A 8 -78.50 -9.85 -26.66
CA ARG A 8 -78.00 -9.76 -25.28
C ARG A 8 -76.65 -10.45 -25.10
N ALA A 9 -76.49 -11.65 -25.64
CA ALA A 9 -75.23 -12.39 -25.54
C ALA A 9 -74.08 -11.63 -26.23
N GLN A 10 -74.32 -11.06 -27.40
CA GLN A 10 -73.32 -10.27 -28.11
C GLN A 10 -72.93 -9.00 -27.35
N ALA A 11 -73.90 -8.28 -26.76
CA ALA A 11 -73.62 -7.09 -25.96
C ALA A 11 -72.75 -7.39 -24.73
N ILE A 12 -72.90 -8.57 -24.12
CA ILE A 12 -72.07 -9.02 -22.99
C ILE A 12 -70.63 -9.29 -23.46
N VAL A 13 -70.46 -9.98 -24.58
CA VAL A 13 -69.12 -10.25 -25.16
C VAL A 13 -68.40 -8.95 -25.53
N ASP A 14 -69.10 -8.02 -26.17
CA ASP A 14 -68.54 -6.71 -26.55
C ASP A 14 -68.13 -5.90 -25.32
N THR A 15 -68.91 -5.98 -24.24
CA THR A 15 -68.59 -5.33 -22.96
C THR A 15 -67.33 -5.92 -22.34
N ILE A 16 -67.22 -7.25 -22.28
CA ILE A 16 -66.04 -7.95 -21.74
C ILE A 16 -64.78 -7.64 -22.56
N GLN A 17 -64.87 -7.62 -23.89
CA GLN A 17 -63.74 -7.27 -24.76
C GLN A 17 -63.31 -5.80 -24.57
N ARG A 18 -64.27 -4.90 -24.39
CA ARG A 18 -64.01 -3.48 -24.14
C ARG A 18 -63.37 -3.26 -22.77
N GLU A 19 -63.83 -3.98 -21.74
CA GLU A 19 -63.24 -3.96 -20.40
C GLU A 19 -61.81 -4.52 -20.40
N GLY A 20 -61.57 -5.66 -21.06
CA GLY A 20 -60.23 -6.24 -21.19
C GLY A 20 -59.23 -5.31 -21.89
N SER A 21 -59.67 -4.61 -22.94
CA SER A 21 -58.86 -3.59 -23.62
C SER A 21 -58.52 -2.41 -22.70
N GLN A 22 -59.48 -1.93 -21.90
CA GLN A 22 -59.24 -0.85 -20.94
C GLN A 22 -58.25 -1.26 -19.84
N THR A 23 -58.35 -2.48 -19.29
CA THR A 23 -57.41 -2.97 -18.28
C THR A 23 -55.97 -3.03 -18.83
N HIS A 24 -55.80 -3.47 -20.08
CA HIS A 24 -54.49 -3.48 -20.74
C HIS A 24 -53.94 -2.06 -20.93
N ILE A 25 -54.76 -1.11 -21.35
CA ILE A 25 -54.39 0.31 -21.49
C ILE A 25 -53.97 0.91 -20.14
N HIS A 26 -54.68 0.63 -19.06
CA HIS A 26 -54.31 1.09 -17.72
C HIS A 26 -52.97 0.51 -17.25
N THR A 27 -52.72 -0.76 -17.54
CA THR A 27 -51.46 -1.44 -17.22
C THR A 27 -50.29 -0.81 -17.99
N LEU A 28 -50.46 -0.58 -19.30
CA LEU A 28 -49.45 0.10 -20.12
C LEU A 28 -49.15 1.52 -19.63
N ARG A 29 -50.19 2.28 -19.25
CA ARG A 29 -50.01 3.63 -18.68
C ARG A 29 -49.22 3.60 -17.38
N ALA A 30 -49.50 2.64 -16.49
CA ALA A 30 -48.74 2.46 -15.25
C ALA A 30 -47.28 2.11 -15.54
N GLN A 31 -47.02 1.20 -16.48
CA GLN A 31 -45.66 0.82 -16.87
C GLN A 31 -44.89 2.00 -17.49
N ILE A 32 -45.52 2.79 -18.36
CA ILE A 32 -44.94 4.03 -18.90
C ILE A 32 -44.61 5.02 -17.79
N ALA A 33 -45.45 5.15 -16.77
CA ALA A 33 -45.20 6.05 -15.63
C ALA A 33 -43.97 5.61 -14.83
N ILE A 34 -43.81 4.31 -14.59
CA ILE A 34 -42.62 3.72 -13.93
C ILE A 34 -41.37 4.00 -14.77
N LEU A 35 -41.39 3.68 -16.06
CA LEU A 35 -40.25 3.89 -16.97
C LEU A 35 -39.83 5.37 -17.06
N LYS A 36 -40.79 6.30 -17.05
CA LYS A 36 -40.48 7.74 -17.02
C LYS A 36 -39.75 8.14 -15.74
N ARG A 37 -40.13 7.57 -14.59
CA ARG A 37 -39.47 7.82 -13.30
C ARG A 37 -38.05 7.26 -13.30
N GLU A 38 -37.87 6.02 -13.74
CA GLU A 38 -36.56 5.37 -13.82
C GLU A 38 -35.59 6.11 -14.76
N LYS A 39 -36.09 6.55 -15.92
CA LYS A 39 -35.31 7.37 -16.85
C LYS A 39 -34.79 8.65 -16.20
N GLU A 40 -35.61 9.34 -15.40
CA GLU A 40 -35.17 10.56 -14.72
C GLU A 40 -34.17 10.27 -13.59
N VAL A 41 -34.30 9.14 -12.89
CA VAL A 41 -33.30 8.71 -11.90
C VAL A 41 -31.95 8.47 -12.58
N LEU A 42 -31.93 7.69 -13.66
CA LEU A 42 -30.70 7.42 -14.42
C LEU A 42 -30.07 8.70 -14.98
N ARG A 43 -30.90 9.66 -15.43
CA ARG A 43 -30.40 10.96 -15.90
C ARG A 43 -29.73 11.75 -14.78
N LYS A 44 -30.31 11.78 -13.57
CA LYS A 44 -29.72 12.43 -12.39
C LYS A 44 -28.42 11.77 -11.97
N GLU A 45 -28.38 10.44 -12.00
CA GLU A 45 -27.20 9.65 -11.63
C GLU A 45 -26.06 9.85 -12.62
N ALA A 46 -26.34 9.87 -13.93
CA ALA A 46 -25.36 10.20 -14.96
C ALA A 46 -24.78 11.62 -14.79
N ASN A 47 -25.64 12.60 -14.50
CA ASN A 47 -25.18 13.97 -14.23
C ASN A 47 -24.31 14.05 -12.97
N ARG A 48 -24.64 13.26 -11.94
CA ARG A 48 -23.83 13.17 -10.71
C ARG A 48 -22.44 12.61 -11.00
N TYR A 49 -22.33 11.51 -11.75
CA TYR A 49 -21.04 10.95 -12.12
C TYR A 49 -20.19 11.90 -12.97
N MET A 50 -20.82 12.65 -13.87
CA MET A 50 -20.12 13.68 -14.66
C MET A 50 -19.58 14.79 -13.76
N ALA A 51 -20.37 15.26 -12.79
CA ALA A 51 -19.95 16.28 -11.83
C ALA A 51 -18.82 15.77 -10.92
N GLU A 52 -18.90 14.55 -10.39
CA GLU A 52 -17.84 13.94 -9.58
C GLU A 52 -16.54 13.77 -10.38
N ARG A 53 -16.64 13.35 -11.64
CA ARG A 53 -15.49 13.29 -12.56
C ARG A 53 -14.85 14.67 -12.76
N ASP A 54 -15.66 15.69 -13.02
CA ASP A 54 -15.16 17.04 -13.29
C ASP A 54 -14.53 17.67 -12.04
N ASP A 55 -15.07 17.41 -10.85
CA ASP A 55 -14.45 17.80 -9.59
C ASP A 55 -13.11 17.09 -9.37
N LEU A 56 -13.02 15.78 -9.64
CA LEU A 56 -11.76 15.04 -9.58
C LEU A 56 -10.73 15.60 -10.56
N LEU A 57 -11.12 15.87 -11.80
CA LEU A 57 -10.25 16.47 -12.81
C LEU A 57 -9.84 17.90 -12.46
N ARG A 58 -10.70 18.67 -11.78
CA ARG A 58 -10.39 20.02 -11.30
C ARG A 58 -9.40 20.00 -10.12
N VAL A 59 -9.54 19.01 -9.24
CA VAL A 59 -8.65 18.82 -8.09
C VAL A 59 -7.33 18.17 -8.50
N LEU A 60 -7.29 17.42 -9.60
CA LEU A 60 -6.11 16.73 -10.09
C LEU A 60 -4.88 17.67 -10.24
N PRO A 61 -4.96 18.85 -10.88
CA PRO A 61 -3.85 19.82 -10.91
C PRO A 61 -3.44 20.34 -9.54
N VAL A 62 -4.35 20.46 -8.58
CA VAL A 62 -4.04 20.95 -7.23
C VAL A 62 -3.30 19.86 -6.44
N VAL A 63 -3.75 18.61 -6.56
CA VAL A 63 -3.10 17.45 -5.91
C VAL A 63 -1.75 17.14 -6.55
N THR A 64 -1.60 17.31 -7.87
CA THR A 64 -0.31 17.14 -8.55
C THR A 64 0.64 18.32 -8.32
N SER A 65 0.16 19.56 -8.29
CA SER A 65 1.01 20.75 -8.08
C SER A 65 1.49 20.96 -6.63
N ILE A 66 0.85 20.32 -5.64
CA ILE A 66 1.40 20.26 -4.27
C ILE A 66 2.72 19.47 -4.24
N SER A 67 2.95 18.54 -5.18
CA SER A 67 4.25 17.83 -5.31
C SER A 67 5.34 18.65 -5.99
N ASP A 68 4.98 19.66 -6.80
CA ASP A 68 5.95 20.36 -7.65
C ASP A 68 6.72 21.46 -6.94
N LYS A 69 6.19 22.06 -5.87
CA LYS A 69 6.80 23.29 -5.32
C LYS A 69 7.96 23.07 -4.33
N LYS A 70 8.23 21.85 -3.84
CA LYS A 70 9.42 21.58 -2.98
C LYS A 70 10.12 20.21 -3.15
N SER A 71 9.72 19.35 -4.09
CA SER A 71 10.40 18.05 -4.26
C SER A 71 10.39 17.52 -5.70
N ALA A 72 10.95 18.26 -6.64
CA ALA A 72 11.35 17.73 -7.94
C ALA A 72 12.62 16.84 -7.84
N LYS A 73 12.67 15.92 -6.86
CA LYS A 73 13.61 14.79 -6.94
C LYS A 73 12.89 13.73 -7.75
N GLN A 74 13.33 13.51 -8.99
CA GLN A 74 12.83 12.42 -9.83
C GLN A 74 12.74 11.13 -8.99
N PRO A 75 11.69 10.31 -9.19
CA PRO A 75 11.60 9.01 -8.53
C PRO A 75 12.88 8.21 -8.78
N PRO A 76 13.34 7.41 -7.81
CA PRO A 76 14.54 6.60 -7.98
C PRO A 76 14.39 5.74 -9.23
N ARG A 77 15.35 5.84 -10.16
CA ARG A 77 15.40 4.98 -11.34
C ARG A 77 15.82 3.57 -10.87
N VAL A 78 14.92 2.62 -11.03
CA VAL A 78 15.13 1.20 -10.71
C VAL A 78 15.07 0.39 -12.00
N ASN A 79 15.91 -0.63 -12.14
CA ASN A 79 15.92 -1.49 -13.31
C ASN A 79 15.16 -2.79 -13.01
N VAL A 80 13.87 -2.82 -13.35
CA VAL A 80 13.00 -3.98 -13.09
C VAL A 80 12.30 -4.50 -14.34
N ALA A 81 12.72 -4.02 -15.52
CA ALA A 81 12.12 -4.41 -16.79
C ALA A 81 12.22 -5.92 -17.05
N ASP A 82 13.28 -6.56 -16.53
CA ASP A 82 13.51 -8.00 -16.62
C ASP A 82 12.53 -8.85 -15.79
N LEU A 83 11.77 -8.23 -14.88
CA LEU A 83 10.77 -8.93 -14.07
C LEU A 83 9.44 -9.14 -14.79
N PHE A 84 9.31 -8.63 -16.03
CA PHE A 84 8.07 -8.66 -16.78
C PHE A 84 8.23 -9.31 -18.16
N ASP A 85 7.15 -9.92 -18.65
CA ASP A 85 7.12 -10.56 -19.97
C ASP A 85 7.13 -9.51 -21.10
N PRO A 86 7.84 -9.69 -22.21
CA PRO A 86 7.88 -8.70 -23.29
C PRO A 86 6.47 -8.45 -23.88
N GLY A 87 5.89 -7.26 -23.71
CA GLY A 87 4.65 -6.92 -24.42
C GLY A 87 3.79 -5.76 -23.89
N ASP A 88 3.57 -5.60 -22.58
CA ASP A 88 2.67 -4.54 -22.06
C ASP A 88 2.86 -4.22 -20.56
N ASN A 89 4.08 -3.83 -20.16
CA ASN A 89 4.39 -3.56 -18.73
C ASN A 89 4.66 -2.09 -18.42
N ALA A 90 4.56 -1.21 -19.42
CA ALA A 90 4.80 0.22 -19.24
C ALA A 90 3.88 0.80 -18.15
N LYS A 91 2.62 0.34 -18.10
CA LYS A 91 1.67 0.74 -17.05
C LYS A 91 2.16 0.34 -15.67
N GLU A 92 2.59 -0.91 -15.49
CA GLU A 92 3.01 -1.42 -14.17
C GLU A 92 4.34 -0.80 -13.71
N ILE A 93 5.28 -0.59 -14.63
CA ILE A 93 6.53 0.15 -14.37
C ILE A 93 6.22 1.59 -13.93
N ASN A 94 5.30 2.28 -14.62
CA ASN A 94 4.89 3.63 -14.25
C ASN A 94 4.20 3.66 -12.87
N MET A 95 3.35 2.67 -12.56
CA MET A 95 2.73 2.56 -11.24
C MET A 95 3.76 2.30 -10.14
N LEU A 96 4.77 1.45 -10.39
CA LEU A 96 5.88 1.24 -9.46
C LEU A 96 6.69 2.52 -9.22
N GLN A 97 6.97 3.30 -10.26
CA GLN A 97 7.63 4.61 -10.10
C GLN A 97 6.81 5.57 -9.25
N LEU A 98 5.49 5.62 -9.46
CA LEU A 98 4.59 6.42 -8.64
C LEU A 98 4.54 5.94 -7.19
N MET A 99 4.58 4.62 -6.97
CA MET A 99 4.61 4.02 -5.65
C MET A 99 5.92 4.35 -4.90
N LEU A 100 7.06 4.26 -5.59
CA LEU A 100 8.35 4.69 -5.06
C LEU A 100 8.38 6.19 -4.71
N ALA A 101 7.72 7.02 -5.52
CA ALA A 101 7.61 8.46 -5.25
C ALA A 101 6.74 8.74 -4.01
N SER A 102 5.53 8.15 -3.95
CA SER A 102 4.57 8.35 -2.85
C SER A 102 5.11 7.86 -1.50
N HIS A 103 5.86 6.76 -1.48
CA HIS A 103 6.47 6.21 -0.27
C HIS A 103 7.93 6.66 -0.06
N GLY A 104 8.38 7.65 -0.83
CA GLY A 104 9.78 8.09 -0.84
C GLY A 104 10.27 8.59 0.51
N LYS A 105 9.38 9.13 1.38
CA LYS A 105 9.75 9.58 2.73
C LYS A 105 10.12 8.40 3.63
N THR A 106 9.26 7.37 3.68
CA THR A 106 9.48 6.14 4.45
C THR A 106 10.72 5.40 3.95
N LEU A 107 10.81 5.15 2.64
CA LEU A 107 11.93 4.43 2.04
C LEU A 107 13.27 5.15 2.28
N LYS A 108 13.32 6.49 2.13
CA LYS A 108 14.53 7.26 2.44
C LYS A 108 14.84 7.27 3.94
N GLY A 109 13.83 7.33 4.78
CA GLY A 109 13.98 7.26 6.24
C GLY A 109 14.66 5.97 6.67
N ILE A 110 14.17 4.83 6.20
CA ILE A 110 14.76 3.51 6.47
C ILE A 110 16.18 3.44 5.90
N TYR A 111 16.39 3.81 4.63
CA TYR A 111 17.72 3.80 4.02
C TYR A 111 18.74 4.63 4.80
N GLN A 112 18.37 5.86 5.18
CA GLN A 112 19.24 6.75 5.95
C GLN A 112 19.51 6.21 7.35
N LEU A 113 18.50 5.66 8.02
CA LEU A 113 18.64 5.03 9.32
C LEU A 113 19.68 3.90 9.27
N LEU A 114 19.52 2.96 8.34
CA LEU A 114 20.42 1.83 8.18
C LEU A 114 21.85 2.28 7.83
N THR A 115 21.96 3.30 6.97
CA THR A 115 23.26 3.87 6.59
C THR A 115 23.94 4.54 7.79
N LEU A 116 23.19 5.28 8.62
CA LEU A 116 23.72 5.93 9.83
C LEU A 116 24.13 4.92 10.90
N GLN A 117 23.34 3.87 11.10
CA GLN A 117 23.65 2.79 12.05
C GLN A 117 24.93 2.04 11.66
N ALA A 118 25.16 1.85 10.36
CA ALA A 118 26.39 1.24 9.88
C ALA A 118 27.62 2.16 9.98
N ALA A 119 27.41 3.47 10.11
CA ALA A 119 28.46 4.49 10.15
C ALA A 119 29.02 4.78 11.56
N THR A 120 28.69 3.98 12.58
CA THR A 120 29.08 4.17 13.99
C THR A 120 30.60 4.11 14.27
N GLY A 121 31.43 4.08 13.22
CA GLY A 121 32.87 4.35 13.27
C GLY A 121 33.29 5.37 12.22
N THR A 122 33.36 6.65 12.61
CA THR A 122 34.13 7.78 12.02
C THR A 122 34.06 8.09 10.50
N ALA A 123 33.39 7.32 9.65
CA ALA A 123 33.26 7.60 8.22
C ALA A 123 31.82 7.93 7.86
N LYS A 124 31.59 9.09 7.23
CA LYS A 124 30.31 9.42 6.60
C LYS A 124 30.11 8.50 5.40
N THR A 125 29.49 7.33 5.59
CA THR A 125 29.12 6.45 4.48
C THR A 125 27.93 7.05 3.74
N SER A 126 28.09 7.35 2.45
CA SER A 126 27.01 7.85 1.58
C SER A 126 26.11 6.74 1.03
N ALA A 127 26.56 5.49 1.17
CA ALA A 127 25.91 4.28 0.67
C ALA A 127 25.69 3.27 1.79
N LEU A 128 24.63 2.47 1.67
CA LEU A 128 24.25 1.46 2.65
C LEU A 128 25.15 0.23 2.54
N PRO A 129 25.94 -0.15 3.56
CA PRO A 129 26.78 -1.35 3.50
C PRO A 129 25.94 -2.62 3.41
N PHE A 130 26.43 -3.62 2.67
CA PHE A 130 25.73 -4.91 2.51
C PHE A 130 25.39 -5.61 3.83
N PRO A 131 26.30 -5.69 4.82
CA PRO A 131 25.97 -6.32 6.10
C PRO A 131 24.77 -5.66 6.81
N ALA A 132 24.67 -4.33 6.71
CA ALA A 132 23.54 -3.59 7.30
C ALA A 132 22.22 -3.88 6.57
N PHE A 133 22.25 -4.04 5.24
CA PHE A 133 21.08 -4.47 4.47
C PHE A 133 20.64 -5.89 4.84
N PHE A 134 21.57 -6.82 5.02
CA PHE A 134 21.25 -8.19 5.41
C PHE A 134 20.68 -8.30 6.82
N ALA A 135 21.23 -7.56 7.78
CA ALA A 135 20.67 -7.46 9.12
C ALA A 135 19.24 -6.92 9.09
N PHE A 136 19.01 -5.86 8.32
CA PHE A 136 17.66 -5.34 8.06
C PHE A 136 16.72 -6.39 7.44
N ALA A 137 17.18 -7.16 6.46
CA ALA A 137 16.38 -8.20 5.84
C ALA A 137 16.01 -9.35 6.81
N ALA A 138 16.89 -9.65 7.77
CA ALA A 138 16.60 -10.56 8.86
C ALA A 138 15.56 -9.97 9.84
N ASP A 139 15.71 -8.71 10.23
CA ASP A 139 14.77 -8.00 11.11
C ASP A 139 13.35 -7.92 10.51
N CYS A 140 13.25 -7.78 9.18
CA CYS A 140 11.98 -7.83 8.45
C CYS A 140 11.45 -9.25 8.21
N GLY A 141 12.15 -10.30 8.65
CA GLY A 141 11.74 -11.69 8.46
C GLY A 141 11.89 -12.24 7.03
N PHE A 142 12.48 -11.48 6.09
CA PHE A 142 12.65 -11.92 4.71
C PHE A 142 13.49 -13.19 4.58
N VAL A 143 14.55 -13.28 5.41
CA VAL A 143 15.47 -14.43 5.41
C VAL A 143 14.74 -15.73 5.76
N ALA A 144 13.75 -15.67 6.65
CA ALA A 144 12.94 -16.84 7.02
C ALA A 144 12.03 -17.30 5.87
N ALA A 145 11.56 -16.37 5.04
CA ALA A 145 10.61 -16.66 3.97
C ALA A 145 11.25 -17.09 2.64
N ILE A 146 12.34 -16.43 2.21
CA ILE A 146 12.93 -16.66 0.87
C ILE A 146 14.40 -17.11 0.89
N SER A 147 14.97 -17.37 2.08
CA SER A 147 16.37 -17.74 2.35
C SER A 147 17.42 -16.65 2.10
N MET A 148 18.52 -16.71 2.85
CA MET A 148 19.63 -15.76 2.75
C MET A 148 20.30 -15.75 1.37
N HIS A 149 20.48 -16.93 0.76
CA HIS A 149 21.11 -17.07 -0.55
C HIS A 149 20.33 -16.34 -1.66
N THR A 150 18.99 -16.37 -1.62
CA THR A 150 18.16 -15.63 -2.58
C THR A 150 18.33 -14.13 -2.43
N ILE A 151 18.39 -13.63 -1.19
CA ILE A 151 18.59 -12.20 -0.90
C ILE A 151 19.97 -11.75 -1.37
N GLU A 152 21.02 -12.54 -1.11
CA GLU A 152 22.36 -12.31 -1.63
C GLU A 152 22.37 -12.25 -3.17
N SER A 153 21.73 -13.22 -3.84
CA SER A 153 21.63 -13.24 -5.30
C SER A 153 20.93 -12.01 -5.86
N ILE A 154 19.87 -11.51 -5.20
CA ILE A 154 19.18 -10.27 -5.58
C ILE A 154 20.14 -9.08 -5.46
N VAL A 155 20.78 -8.92 -4.30
CA VAL A 155 21.72 -7.83 -4.00
C VAL A 155 22.86 -7.80 -5.02
N PHE A 156 23.47 -8.95 -5.32
CA PHE A 156 24.54 -9.05 -6.31
C PHE A 156 24.08 -8.74 -7.74
N LYS A 157 22.87 -9.17 -8.12
CA LYS A 157 22.31 -8.86 -9.45
C LYS A 157 22.11 -7.36 -9.62
N VAL A 158 21.44 -6.73 -8.65
CA VAL A 158 21.15 -5.29 -8.65
C VAL A 158 22.46 -4.49 -8.73
N ALA A 159 23.43 -4.82 -7.88
CA ALA A 159 24.67 -4.07 -7.80
C ALA A 159 25.60 -4.28 -9.02
N LYS A 160 25.46 -5.38 -9.77
CA LYS A 160 26.25 -5.66 -10.99
C LYS A 160 25.68 -4.98 -12.24
N GLU A 161 24.39 -4.73 -12.31
CA GLU A 161 23.76 -4.12 -13.50
C GLU A 161 24.17 -2.66 -13.72
N ASP A 162 24.46 -1.91 -12.66
CA ASP A 162 24.94 -0.52 -12.75
C ASP A 162 26.41 -0.42 -13.20
N GLY A 163 27.24 -1.43 -12.89
CA GLY A 163 28.65 -1.49 -13.28
C GLY A 163 28.89 -1.67 -14.79
N ARG A 164 27.86 -2.02 -15.57
CA ARG A 164 27.96 -2.17 -17.03
C ARG A 164 27.99 -0.84 -17.79
N LYS A 165 27.67 0.29 -17.16
CA LYS A 165 27.58 1.60 -17.84
C LYS A 165 28.83 2.47 -17.70
N THR A 166 29.79 2.14 -16.84
CA THR A 166 30.88 3.07 -16.47
C THR A 166 32.30 2.49 -16.43
N SER A 167 32.54 1.21 -16.74
CA SER A 167 33.88 0.64 -16.60
C SER A 167 34.43 -0.01 -17.89
N LEU A 168 35.46 0.62 -18.45
CA LEU A 168 36.45 0.03 -19.36
C LEU A 168 37.49 -0.84 -18.61
N ARG A 169 37.30 -1.10 -17.31
CA ARG A 169 38.17 -1.97 -16.49
C ARG A 169 37.55 -3.33 -16.24
N SER A 170 38.42 -4.33 -16.21
CA SER A 170 38.18 -5.77 -16.05
C SER A 170 36.96 -6.14 -15.17
N PRO A 171 36.07 -7.03 -15.63
CA PRO A 171 34.78 -7.32 -15.00
C PRO A 171 34.81 -8.26 -13.78
N PHE A 172 35.99 -8.57 -13.21
CA PHE A 172 36.14 -9.69 -12.27
C PHE A 172 36.50 -9.37 -10.82
N ASP A 173 36.90 -8.15 -10.44
CA ASP A 173 37.56 -7.98 -9.13
C ASP A 173 36.88 -7.10 -8.08
N GLU A 174 35.79 -6.41 -8.37
CA GLU A 174 35.12 -5.59 -7.34
C GLU A 174 33.72 -6.12 -7.04
N LYS A 175 33.63 -6.96 -6.00
CA LYS A 175 32.34 -7.22 -5.35
C LYS A 175 31.83 -5.87 -4.83
N PRO A 176 30.63 -5.43 -5.22
CA PRO A 176 30.06 -4.22 -4.67
C PRO A 176 29.99 -4.37 -3.14
N THR A 177 30.32 -3.31 -2.42
CA THR A 177 30.40 -3.31 -0.94
C THR A 177 29.22 -2.58 -0.30
N SER A 178 28.46 -1.84 -1.10
CA SER A 178 27.38 -0.97 -0.64
C SER A 178 26.29 -0.78 -1.70
N LEU A 179 25.10 -0.38 -1.25
CA LEU A 179 23.91 -0.08 -2.04
C LEU A 179 23.66 1.42 -2.05
N SER A 180 23.42 1.97 -3.23
CA SER A 180 22.83 3.30 -3.37
C SER A 180 21.33 3.25 -2.99
N PHE A 181 20.70 4.41 -2.85
CA PHE A 181 19.26 4.46 -2.58
C PHE A 181 18.42 3.81 -3.70
N SER A 182 18.83 3.93 -4.97
CA SER A 182 18.15 3.24 -6.08
C SER A 182 18.31 1.72 -5.98
N HIS A 183 19.51 1.24 -5.67
CA HIS A 183 19.76 -0.19 -5.47
C HIS A 183 18.97 -0.75 -4.29
N PHE A 184 18.87 -0.01 -3.19
CA PHE A 184 18.04 -0.39 -2.05
C PHE A 184 16.58 -0.57 -2.46
N CYS A 185 15.99 0.41 -3.15
CA CYS A 185 14.61 0.32 -3.65
C CYS A 185 14.42 -0.85 -4.62
N GLU A 186 15.36 -1.09 -5.53
CA GLU A 186 15.29 -2.21 -6.47
C GLU A 186 15.36 -3.56 -5.77
N CYS A 187 16.24 -3.71 -4.77
CA CYS A 187 16.31 -4.92 -3.94
C CYS A 187 14.96 -5.21 -3.28
N LEU A 188 14.31 -4.20 -2.71
CA LEU A 188 12.99 -4.36 -2.09
C LEU A 188 11.91 -4.78 -3.10
N ILE A 189 11.90 -4.21 -4.31
CA ILE A 189 10.96 -4.60 -5.36
C ILE A 189 11.19 -6.06 -5.79
N ARG A 190 12.44 -6.47 -5.95
CA ARG A 190 12.80 -7.86 -6.29
C ARG A 190 12.46 -8.82 -5.15
N ILE A 191 12.66 -8.43 -3.89
CA ILE A 191 12.24 -9.21 -2.72
C ILE A 191 10.70 -9.36 -2.72
N ALA A 192 9.96 -8.27 -2.89
CA ALA A 192 8.49 -8.31 -2.98
C ALA A 192 8.03 -9.22 -4.13
N HIS A 193 8.72 -9.17 -5.27
CA HIS A 193 8.40 -10.02 -6.41
C HIS A 193 8.48 -11.51 -6.07
N VAL A 194 9.48 -11.93 -5.29
CA VAL A 194 9.69 -13.32 -4.87
C VAL A 194 8.75 -13.69 -3.72
N LEU A 195 8.70 -12.85 -2.69
CA LEU A 195 7.97 -13.11 -1.44
C LEU A 195 6.46 -13.28 -1.68
N TYR A 196 5.87 -12.38 -2.47
CA TYR A 196 4.43 -12.35 -2.71
C TYR A 196 4.05 -12.87 -4.09
N LYS A 197 4.94 -13.62 -4.75
CA LYS A 197 4.73 -14.09 -6.13
C LYS A 197 3.44 -14.88 -6.29
N THR A 198 3.18 -15.75 -5.32
CA THR A 198 2.08 -16.71 -5.32
C THR A 198 0.76 -16.08 -4.89
N GLU A 199 0.79 -15.02 -4.10
CA GLU A 199 -0.40 -14.41 -3.49
C GLU A 199 -1.01 -13.29 -4.34
N LEU A 200 -0.16 -12.51 -5.01
CA LEU A 200 -0.60 -11.33 -5.75
C LEU A 200 -0.10 -11.40 -7.19
N PRO A 201 -0.94 -11.16 -8.21
CA PRO A 201 -0.52 -11.26 -9.61
C PRO A 201 0.36 -10.08 -10.06
N GLN A 202 0.13 -8.89 -9.51
CA GLN A 202 0.79 -7.65 -9.91
C GLN A 202 1.95 -7.30 -8.97
N LEU A 203 3.13 -7.04 -9.53
CA LEU A 203 4.32 -6.59 -8.82
C LEU A 203 4.07 -5.30 -8.03
N THR A 204 3.27 -4.36 -8.56
CA THR A 204 2.90 -3.16 -7.81
C THR A 204 2.17 -3.49 -6.50
N LYS A 205 1.24 -4.46 -6.53
CA LYS A 205 0.52 -4.88 -5.32
C LYS A 205 1.43 -5.64 -4.35
N ARG A 206 2.33 -6.46 -4.87
CA ARG A 206 3.37 -7.14 -4.06
C ARG A 206 4.23 -6.13 -3.32
N PHE A 207 4.65 -5.07 -4.00
CA PHE A 207 5.49 -4.03 -3.39
C PHE A 207 4.73 -3.21 -2.36
N ALA A 208 3.44 -2.89 -2.59
CA ALA A 208 2.59 -2.26 -1.58
C ALA A 208 2.47 -3.12 -0.31
N CYS A 209 2.24 -4.43 -0.49
CA CYS A 209 2.15 -5.39 0.61
C CYS A 209 3.42 -5.37 1.47
N LEU A 210 4.60 -5.39 0.83
CA LEU A 210 5.90 -5.32 1.52
C LEU A 210 6.03 -4.04 2.36
N ILE A 211 5.59 -2.90 1.83
CA ILE A 211 5.66 -1.61 2.55
C ILE A 211 4.74 -1.62 3.77
N GLU A 212 3.50 -2.05 3.59
CA GLU A 212 2.46 -1.99 4.63
C GLU A 212 2.66 -3.02 5.75
N ASN A 213 3.16 -4.20 5.41
CA ASN A 213 3.29 -5.30 6.36
C ASN A 213 4.68 -5.41 6.95
N ASP A 214 5.73 -5.34 6.14
CA ASP A 214 7.09 -5.61 6.62
C ASP A 214 7.81 -4.33 7.04
N LEU A 215 7.80 -3.30 6.18
CA LEU A 215 8.53 -2.06 6.47
C LEU A 215 7.87 -1.25 7.58
N ALA A 216 6.52 -1.20 7.60
CA ALA A 216 5.81 -0.50 8.67
C ALA A 216 6.01 -1.19 10.03
N VAL A 217 6.08 -2.52 10.07
CA VAL A 217 6.38 -3.28 11.30
C VAL A 217 7.82 -3.04 11.74
N PHE A 218 8.78 -3.04 10.81
CA PHE A 218 10.17 -2.69 11.09
C PHE A 218 10.30 -1.29 11.73
N GLU A 219 9.61 -0.28 11.17
CA GLU A 219 9.61 1.08 11.75
C GLU A 219 8.96 1.13 13.15
N LYS A 220 7.90 0.35 13.38
CA LYS A 220 7.19 0.29 14.67
C LYS A 220 8.03 -0.41 15.76
N ASN A 221 8.59 -1.58 15.45
CA ASN A 221 9.41 -2.35 16.40
C ASN A 221 10.64 -1.54 16.86
N ARG A 222 11.16 -0.66 16.00
CA ARG A 222 12.26 0.26 16.33
C ARG A 222 11.85 1.47 17.15
N LYS A 223 10.63 1.98 17.01
CA LYS A 223 10.10 3.06 17.86
C LYS A 223 9.83 2.56 19.28
N GLY A 224 9.25 1.37 19.42
CA GLY A 224 9.05 0.74 20.73
C GLY A 224 10.35 0.56 21.51
N SER A 225 11.44 0.18 20.85
CA SER A 225 12.76 0.03 21.49
C SER A 225 13.41 1.33 21.98
N LYS A 226 12.87 2.51 21.66
CA LYS A 226 13.35 3.80 22.19
C LYS A 226 12.57 4.28 23.41
N ASP A 227 11.33 3.83 23.58
CA ASP A 227 10.47 4.25 24.70
C ASP A 227 10.74 3.42 25.97
N ASP A 228 11.50 2.32 25.86
CA ASP A 228 11.91 1.47 26.98
C ASP A 228 13.25 1.90 27.65
N GLU A 229 13.90 2.96 27.16
CA GLU A 229 15.17 3.48 27.71
C GLU A 229 15.01 4.73 28.59
N GLU A 230 13.79 5.09 28.99
CA GLU A 230 13.52 6.17 29.93
C GLU A 230 12.59 5.70 31.06
N SER A 231 13.10 4.77 31.89
CA SER A 231 12.54 4.49 33.21
C SER A 231 13.66 4.66 34.25
N PRO A 232 13.54 5.62 35.20
CA PRO A 232 14.53 5.74 36.28
C PRO A 232 14.46 4.49 37.18
N PRO A 233 15.59 4.05 37.77
CA PRO A 233 15.60 2.85 38.59
C PRO A 233 14.71 3.05 39.81
N THR A 234 13.70 2.20 39.94
CA THR A 234 12.88 2.10 41.15
C THR A 234 13.77 1.60 42.30
N PRO A 235 13.82 2.28 43.46
CA PRO A 235 14.64 1.81 44.57
C PRO A 235 14.05 0.52 45.14
N LEU A 236 14.91 -0.48 45.34
CA LEU A 236 14.58 -1.77 45.94
C LEU A 236 13.84 -1.57 47.26
N GLY A 237 12.68 -2.22 47.36
CA GLY A 237 11.86 -2.27 48.56
C GLY A 237 12.57 -2.94 49.74
N SER A 238 12.45 -2.26 50.88
CA SER A 238 12.83 -2.72 52.21
C SER A 238 12.11 -4.02 52.59
N ALA A 239 12.85 -4.96 53.17
CA ALA A 239 12.32 -6.16 53.81
C ALA A 239 11.50 -5.81 55.07
N PRO A 240 10.49 -6.62 55.45
CA PRO A 240 9.79 -6.46 56.70
C PRO A 240 10.58 -7.15 57.83
N SER A 241 10.83 -6.46 58.94
CA SER A 241 11.26 -7.11 60.19
C SER A 241 10.21 -6.92 61.28
N LEU A 242 9.82 -8.05 61.85
CA LEU A 242 8.88 -8.21 62.94
C LEU A 242 9.56 -7.88 64.28
N GLY A 243 8.91 -7.02 65.08
CA GLY A 243 8.59 -7.33 66.48
C GLY A 243 9.51 -6.83 67.61
N ARG A 244 8.94 -5.94 68.44
CA ARG A 244 9.03 -5.81 69.92
C ARG A 244 10.42 -5.49 70.54
N SER A 245 10.56 -4.81 71.67
CA SER A 245 9.71 -4.07 72.62
C SER A 245 10.68 -3.24 73.48
N ASP A 246 10.20 -2.09 73.98
CA ASP A 246 10.58 -1.39 75.22
C ASP A 246 12.07 -1.14 75.55
N TYR A 247 12.44 0.13 75.73
CA TYR A 247 12.80 0.69 77.05
C TYR A 247 12.92 2.22 76.93
N ALA A 248 12.13 2.91 77.74
CA ALA A 248 12.29 4.33 78.03
C ALA A 248 13.57 4.58 78.82
N PHE A 249 14.29 5.67 78.55
CA PHE A 249 14.97 6.43 79.61
C PHE A 249 15.21 7.89 79.17
N LEU A 250 14.65 8.79 79.96
CA LEU A 250 14.94 10.22 80.01
C LEU A 250 16.42 10.46 80.36
N SER A 251 17.05 11.49 79.79
CA SER A 251 17.74 12.48 80.60
C SER A 251 18.10 13.75 79.82
N LYS A 252 17.80 14.88 80.45
CA LYS A 252 18.17 16.25 80.10
C LYS A 252 19.70 16.44 80.02
N ARG A 253 20.16 17.25 79.08
CA ARG A 253 20.72 18.60 79.30
C ARG A 253 20.84 19.35 77.98
#